data_AF-A0A1S1NKS8-F1
#
_entry.id   AF-A0A1S1NKS8-F1
#
_cell.length_a   1.000
_cell.length_b   1.000
_cell.length_c   1.000
_cell.angle_alpha   90.00
_cell.angle_beta   90.00
_cell.angle_gamma   90.00
#
_symmetry.space_group_name_H-M   'P 1'
#
loop_
_entity.id
_entity.type
_entity.pdbx_description
1 polymer ?
#
loop_
_entity_poly.entity_id
_entity_poly.type
_entity_poly.pdbx_seq_one_letter_code
_entity_poly.pdbx_strand_id
1 'polypeptide(L)'
;MPGAAEVLNWHTALYEGCRAPVAGYIGHFRGDPTVAELIGYEVGVGRLQPDGLPEKVGVYAKDLAVEIPSLIARIHAGMRQLDSVLKPGARPTTSDAVEAVVLLSARVHGEWVRLHPFANGNGRTARIWANFIALRYSLPAFVRVKPRPANGAYVRAAKASMGRPPNFVGDHGPVTALLARMLAESLAG
;
A
#
# COMPACT_ATOMS: atom_id res chain seq x y z
N MET A 1 13.33 -3.98 9.09
CA MET A 1 12.29 -3.30 8.28
C MET A 1 11.67 -4.34 7.36
N PRO A 2 10.36 -4.29 7.05
CA PRO A 2 9.70 -5.32 6.24
C PRO A 2 10.27 -5.36 4.83
N GLY A 3 10.53 -6.56 4.32
CA GLY A 3 10.95 -6.81 2.94
C GLY A 3 9.85 -7.53 2.14
N ALA A 4 10.18 -7.99 0.93
CA ALA A 4 9.19 -8.64 0.06
C ALA A 4 8.59 -9.89 0.71
N ALA A 5 9.44 -10.77 1.26
CA ALA A 5 9.01 -11.99 1.96
C ALA A 5 8.05 -11.68 3.13
N GLU A 6 8.34 -10.64 3.90
CA GLU A 6 7.48 -10.22 5.03
C GLU A 6 6.10 -9.76 4.54
N VAL A 7 6.04 -9.03 3.42
CA VAL A 7 4.77 -8.60 2.83
C VAL A 7 3.98 -9.78 2.25
N LEU A 8 4.65 -10.78 1.68
CA LEU A 8 4.00 -12.03 1.26
C LEU A 8 3.43 -12.79 2.47
N ASN A 9 4.17 -12.84 3.59
CA ASN A 9 3.68 -13.42 4.84
C ASN A 9 2.45 -12.69 5.38
N TRP A 10 2.45 -11.35 5.38
CA TRP A 10 1.27 -10.55 5.73
C TRP A 10 0.09 -10.88 4.83
N HIS A 11 0.34 -11.01 3.53
CA HIS A 11 -0.70 -11.39 2.59
C HIS A 11 -1.25 -12.78 2.90
N THR A 12 -0.40 -13.78 3.13
CA THR A 12 -0.84 -15.12 3.52
C THR A 12 -1.68 -15.11 4.79
N ALA A 13 -1.22 -14.42 5.84
CA ALA A 13 -1.95 -14.28 7.10
C ALA A 13 -3.33 -13.60 6.92
N LEU A 14 -3.44 -12.61 6.03
CA LEU A 14 -4.72 -11.93 5.75
C LEU A 14 -5.80 -12.85 5.16
N TYR A 15 -5.41 -13.98 4.57
CA TYR A 15 -6.30 -14.94 3.94
C TYR A 15 -6.26 -16.32 4.62
N GLU A 16 -5.70 -16.42 5.81
CA GLU A 16 -5.78 -17.64 6.60
C GLU A 16 -7.25 -18.07 6.76
N GLY A 17 -7.54 -19.35 6.50
CA GLY A 17 -8.90 -19.90 6.50
C GLY A 17 -9.80 -19.46 5.33
N CYS A 18 -9.33 -18.60 4.42
CA CYS A 18 -10.09 -18.23 3.22
C CYS A 18 -9.85 -19.23 2.08
N ARG A 19 -10.85 -19.43 1.22
CA ARG A 19 -10.69 -20.14 -0.06
C ARG A 19 -10.46 -19.14 -1.18
N ALA A 20 -9.38 -19.31 -1.93
CA ALA A 20 -9.14 -18.58 -3.17
C ALA A 20 -9.52 -19.45 -4.39
N PRO A 21 -9.97 -18.85 -5.51
CA PRO A 21 -10.22 -19.58 -6.75
C PRO A 21 -8.97 -20.30 -7.29
N VAL A 22 -7.80 -19.69 -7.05
CA VAL A 22 -6.49 -20.24 -7.37
C VAL A 22 -5.64 -20.18 -6.10
N ALA A 23 -5.10 -21.32 -5.67
CA ALA A 23 -4.31 -21.40 -4.44
C ALA A 23 -3.08 -20.46 -4.50
N GLY A 24 -2.43 -20.38 -5.66
CA GLY A 24 -1.28 -19.51 -5.91
C GLY A 24 -1.57 -18.01 -5.74
N TYR A 25 -2.82 -17.55 -5.69
CA TYR A 25 -3.11 -16.13 -5.44
C TYR A 25 -2.77 -15.68 -4.02
N ILE A 26 -2.72 -16.60 -3.07
CA ILE A 26 -2.37 -16.29 -1.69
C ILE A 26 -0.85 -16.40 -1.56
N GLY A 27 -0.22 -15.30 -1.14
CA GLY A 27 1.20 -15.30 -0.77
C GLY A 27 2.15 -15.13 -1.95
N HIS A 28 1.65 -14.74 -3.12
CA HIS A 28 2.46 -14.48 -4.31
C HIS A 28 2.08 -13.14 -4.95
N PHE A 29 3.07 -12.44 -5.48
CA PHE A 29 2.81 -11.28 -6.33
C PHE A 29 2.33 -11.75 -7.70
N ARG A 30 1.47 -10.96 -8.36
CA ARG A 30 1.21 -11.20 -9.77
C ARG A 30 2.50 -11.00 -10.58
N GLY A 31 2.65 -11.78 -11.65
CA GLY A 31 3.91 -11.88 -12.39
C GLY A 31 4.92 -12.87 -11.80
N ASP A 32 4.60 -13.54 -10.69
CA ASP A 32 5.44 -14.63 -10.18
C ASP A 32 5.55 -15.77 -11.23
N PRO A 33 6.77 -16.08 -11.72
CA PRO A 33 6.95 -17.09 -12.77
C PRO A 33 6.70 -18.51 -12.28
N THR A 34 6.63 -18.73 -10.96
CA THR A 34 6.36 -20.05 -10.36
C THR A 34 4.86 -20.37 -10.28
N VAL A 35 3.99 -19.38 -10.52
CA VAL A 35 2.53 -19.51 -10.47
C VAL A 35 1.95 -19.14 -11.83
N ALA A 36 1.60 -20.13 -12.65
CA ALA A 36 1.17 -19.93 -14.04
C ALA A 36 -0.01 -18.96 -14.17
N GLU A 37 -0.97 -19.00 -13.25
CA GLU A 37 -2.17 -18.16 -13.24
C GLU A 37 -1.90 -16.68 -12.92
N LEU A 38 -0.69 -16.37 -12.44
CA LEU A 38 -0.26 -15.01 -12.12
C LEU A 38 0.59 -14.37 -13.22
N ILE A 39 1.08 -15.15 -14.19
CA ILE A 39 1.86 -14.64 -15.32
C ILE A 39 0.93 -13.79 -16.21
N GLY A 40 1.26 -12.51 -16.38
CA GLY A 40 0.43 -11.58 -17.15
C GLY A 40 -0.92 -11.25 -16.50
N TYR A 41 -1.11 -11.56 -15.22
CA TYR A 41 -2.36 -11.28 -14.53
C TYR A 41 -2.47 -9.79 -14.18
N GLU A 42 -3.21 -9.05 -15.00
CA GLU A 42 -3.41 -7.61 -14.82
C GLU A 42 -4.65 -7.28 -14.01
N VAL A 43 -4.51 -6.27 -13.15
CA VAL A 43 -5.55 -5.85 -12.21
C VAL A 43 -5.75 -4.35 -12.27
N GLY A 44 -6.99 -3.92 -12.06
CA GLY A 44 -7.35 -2.52 -12.07
C GLY A 44 -8.66 -2.25 -11.34
N VAL A 45 -9.01 -0.97 -11.23
CA VAL A 45 -10.21 -0.51 -10.55
C VAL A 45 -10.95 0.54 -11.39
N GLY A 46 -12.27 0.57 -11.22
CA GLY A 46 -13.14 1.48 -11.98
C GLY A 46 -13.74 0.81 -13.21
N ARG A 47 -14.42 1.61 -14.03
CA ARG A 47 -15.14 1.11 -15.21
C ARG A 47 -14.15 0.72 -16.30
N LEU A 48 -14.48 -0.31 -17.07
CA LEU A 48 -13.75 -0.62 -18.30
C LEU A 48 -13.83 0.56 -19.27
N GLN A 49 -12.71 0.85 -19.91
CA GLN A 49 -12.59 1.87 -20.94
C GLN A 49 -12.67 1.23 -22.34
N PRO A 50 -12.78 2.02 -23.42
CA PRO A 50 -12.88 1.48 -24.79
C PRO A 50 -11.71 0.60 -25.23
N ASP A 51 -10.53 0.74 -24.60
CA ASP A 51 -9.34 -0.08 -24.83
C ASP A 51 -9.37 -1.43 -24.08
N GLY A 52 -10.46 -1.74 -23.38
CA GLY A 52 -10.63 -2.97 -22.60
C GLY A 52 -9.96 -2.95 -21.23
N LEU A 53 -9.25 -1.88 -20.85
CA LEU A 53 -8.60 -1.77 -19.55
C LEU A 53 -9.49 -1.02 -18.54
N PRO A 54 -9.45 -1.38 -17.24
CA PRO A 54 -10.11 -0.61 -16.19
C PRO A 54 -9.58 0.83 -16.14
N GLU A 55 -10.41 1.78 -15.71
CA GLU A 55 -10.08 3.22 -15.60
C GLU A 55 -8.71 3.48 -14.96
N LYS A 56 -8.41 2.73 -13.90
CA LYS A 56 -7.10 2.68 -13.26
C LYS A 56 -6.53 1.28 -13.32
N VAL A 57 -5.25 1.15 -13.61
CA VAL A 57 -4.56 -0.13 -13.73
C VAL A 57 -3.33 -0.12 -12.82
N GLY A 58 -3.08 -1.24 -12.14
CA GLY A 58 -1.79 -1.46 -11.50
C GLY A 58 -0.67 -1.51 -12.55
N VAL A 59 0.58 -1.36 -12.12
CA VAL A 59 1.75 -1.58 -13.00
C VAL A 59 1.68 -2.95 -13.69
N TYR A 60 2.26 -3.19 -14.86
CA TYR A 60 2.13 -4.53 -15.44
C TYR A 60 2.78 -5.62 -14.59
N ALA A 61 2.17 -6.81 -14.58
CA ALA A 61 2.60 -7.95 -13.77
C ALA A 61 4.07 -8.31 -14.04
N LYS A 62 4.48 -8.27 -15.31
CA LYS A 62 5.85 -8.52 -15.75
C LYS A 62 6.89 -7.55 -15.16
N ASP A 63 6.48 -6.34 -14.78
CA ASP A 63 7.40 -5.29 -14.31
C ASP A 63 7.53 -5.32 -12.76
N LEU A 64 6.65 -6.04 -12.06
CA LEU A 64 6.63 -6.08 -10.60
C LEU A 64 7.89 -6.70 -9.97
N ALA A 65 8.54 -7.63 -10.67
CA ALA A 65 9.80 -8.22 -10.24
C ALA A 65 10.91 -7.17 -10.05
N VAL A 66 10.83 -6.04 -10.77
CA VAL A 66 11.76 -4.90 -10.66
C VAL A 66 11.19 -3.82 -9.74
N GLU A 67 9.90 -3.48 -9.91
CA GLU A 67 9.27 -2.35 -9.21
C GLU A 67 9.12 -2.59 -7.70
N ILE A 68 8.83 -3.83 -7.26
CA ILE A 68 8.64 -4.12 -5.84
C ILE A 68 9.95 -3.97 -5.04
N PRO A 69 11.08 -4.60 -5.44
CA PRO A 69 12.36 -4.35 -4.76
C PRO A 69 12.76 -2.87 -4.77
N SER A 70 12.53 -2.18 -5.89
CA SER A 70 12.81 -0.74 -6.03
C SER A 70 11.99 0.10 -5.04
N LEU A 71 10.69 -0.18 -4.91
CA LEU A 71 9.84 0.48 -3.91
C LEU A 71 10.29 0.15 -2.49
N ILE A 72 10.57 -1.11 -2.16
CA ILE A 72 11.02 -1.51 -0.82
C ILE A 72 12.33 -0.80 -0.45
N ALA A 73 13.27 -0.67 -1.38
CA ALA A 73 14.51 0.08 -1.15
C ALA A 73 14.23 1.56 -0.82
N ARG A 74 13.29 2.20 -1.54
CA ARG A 74 12.85 3.57 -1.23
C ARG A 74 12.16 3.68 0.13
N ILE A 75 11.31 2.72 0.49
CA ILE A 75 10.66 2.65 1.80
C ILE A 75 11.73 2.59 2.90
N HIS A 76 12.71 1.70 2.76
CA HIS A 76 13.79 1.56 3.74
C HIS A 76 14.63 2.84 3.84
N ALA A 77 14.90 3.52 2.72
CA ALA A 77 15.62 4.79 2.73
C ALA A 77 14.83 5.88 3.49
N GLY A 78 13.54 6.03 3.21
CA GLY A 78 12.67 6.98 3.92
C GLY A 78 12.56 6.67 5.41
N MET A 79 12.47 5.37 5.77
CA MET A 79 12.49 4.97 7.17
C MET A 79 13.82 5.27 7.86
N ARG A 80 14.97 5.04 7.20
CA ARG A 80 16.29 5.39 7.76
C ARG A 80 16.44 6.89 7.97
N GLN A 81 15.89 7.71 7.07
CA GLN A 81 15.89 9.16 7.22
C GLN A 81 15.06 9.61 8.44
N LEU A 82 13.91 8.96 8.68
CA LEU A 82 13.15 9.22 9.91
C LEU A 82 13.88 8.69 11.15
N ASP A 83 14.46 7.49 11.10
CA ASP A 83 15.22 6.90 12.21
C ASP A 83 16.43 7.76 12.64
N SER A 84 16.99 8.58 11.73
CA SER A 84 18.13 9.46 12.06
C SER A 84 17.73 10.70 12.86
N VAL A 85 16.44 11.04 12.89
CA VAL A 85 15.92 12.22 13.61
C VAL A 85 14.85 11.88 14.64
N LEU A 86 14.25 10.69 14.56
CA LEU A 86 13.25 10.14 15.48
C LEU A 86 13.73 8.81 16.04
N LYS A 87 13.49 8.57 17.33
CA LYS A 87 13.78 7.29 17.96
C LYS A 87 12.64 6.30 17.70
N PRO A 88 12.90 5.13 17.07
CA PRO A 88 11.90 4.07 16.98
C PRO A 88 11.43 3.63 18.38
N GLY A 89 10.12 3.39 18.52
CA GLY A 89 9.50 3.07 19.80
C GLY A 89 9.29 4.28 20.72
N ALA A 90 9.53 5.49 20.24
CA ALA A 90 9.17 6.73 20.94
C ALA A 90 8.20 7.56 20.09
N ARG A 91 7.25 8.21 20.76
CA ARG A 91 6.28 9.08 20.12
C ARG A 91 6.93 10.42 19.75
N PRO A 92 6.76 10.92 18.51
CA PRO A 92 7.18 12.27 18.15
C PRO A 92 6.56 13.33 19.05
N THR A 93 7.34 14.37 19.39
CA THR A 93 6.93 15.45 20.30
C THR A 93 6.57 16.75 19.58
N THR A 94 6.84 16.85 18.27
CA THR A 94 6.55 18.03 17.45
C THR A 94 5.56 17.71 16.34
N SER A 95 4.82 18.72 15.88
CA SER A 95 3.92 18.61 14.72
C SER A 95 4.67 18.13 13.47
N ASP A 96 5.82 18.72 13.20
CA ASP A 96 6.60 18.46 11.98
C ASP A 96 7.10 17.01 11.94
N ALA A 97 7.47 16.46 13.09
CA ALA A 97 7.86 15.07 13.20
C ALA A 97 6.68 14.11 13.00
N VAL A 98 5.50 14.45 13.54
CA VAL A 98 4.26 13.69 13.26
C VAL A 98 3.92 13.75 11.77
N GLU A 99 4.00 14.93 11.16
CA GLU A 99 3.74 15.14 9.74
C GLU A 99 4.69 14.32 8.87
N ALA A 100 5.99 14.29 9.19
CA ALA A 100 6.97 13.49 8.46
C ALA A 100 6.64 11.98 8.49
N VAL A 101 6.19 11.45 9.64
CA VAL A 101 5.77 10.04 9.76
C VAL A 101 4.50 9.77 8.93
N VAL A 102 3.52 10.68 8.96
CA VAL A 102 2.29 10.58 8.16
C VAL A 102 2.60 10.64 6.67
N LEU A 103 3.47 11.56 6.25
CA LEU A 103 3.85 11.74 4.86
C LEU A 103 4.49 10.48 4.30
N LEU A 104 5.42 9.87 5.04
CA LEU A 104 6.00 8.58 4.65
C LEU A 104 4.91 7.50 4.60
N SER A 105 4.07 7.39 5.63
CA SER A 105 2.98 6.41 5.69
C SER A 105 2.04 6.49 4.48
N ALA A 106 1.66 7.71 4.09
CA ALA A 106 0.80 7.98 2.94
C ALA A 106 1.49 7.71 1.60
N ARG A 107 2.77 8.08 1.46
CA ARG A 107 3.52 7.80 0.24
C ARG A 107 3.67 6.30 0.02
N VAL A 108 4.02 5.56 1.07
CA VAL A 108 4.16 4.10 0.99
C VAL A 108 2.81 3.45 0.66
N HIS A 109 1.73 3.89 1.31
CA HIS A 109 0.38 3.42 0.99
C HIS A 109 0.03 3.66 -0.48
N GLY A 110 0.19 4.89 -0.96
CA GLY A 110 -0.14 5.30 -2.32
C GLY A 110 0.66 4.55 -3.37
N GLU A 111 1.98 4.43 -3.19
CA GLU A 111 2.85 3.67 -4.10
C GLU A 111 2.51 2.17 -4.10
N TRP A 112 2.18 1.59 -2.95
CA TRP A 112 1.76 0.20 -2.88
C TRP A 112 0.44 -0.03 -3.65
N VAL A 113 -0.51 0.89 -3.50
CA VAL A 113 -1.77 0.87 -4.25
C VAL A 113 -1.54 1.07 -5.76
N ARG A 114 -0.57 1.92 -6.14
CA ARG A 114 -0.15 2.16 -7.53
C ARG A 114 0.41 0.90 -8.18
N LEU A 115 1.33 0.19 -7.50
CA LEU A 115 1.85 -1.08 -7.98
C LEU A 115 0.75 -2.15 -8.04
N HIS A 116 -0.16 -2.16 -7.07
CA HIS A 116 -1.27 -3.10 -6.98
C HIS A 116 -0.82 -4.57 -7.12
N PRO A 117 0.16 -5.05 -6.33
CA PRO A 117 0.98 -6.21 -6.68
C PRO A 117 0.33 -7.59 -6.50
N PHE A 118 -0.89 -7.68 -5.97
CA PHE A 118 -1.60 -8.93 -5.72
C PHE A 118 -2.85 -9.04 -6.59
N ALA A 119 -3.30 -10.28 -6.86
CA ALA A 119 -4.61 -10.52 -7.49
C ALA A 119 -5.76 -9.93 -6.67
N ASN A 120 -5.66 -9.96 -5.33
CA ASN A 120 -6.58 -9.30 -4.41
C ASN A 120 -5.83 -8.94 -3.13
N GLY A 121 -6.30 -7.96 -2.35
CA GLY A 121 -5.72 -7.65 -1.03
C GLY A 121 -4.76 -6.46 -1.02
N ASN A 122 -4.53 -5.83 -2.17
CA ASN A 122 -3.69 -4.63 -2.33
C ASN A 122 -4.01 -3.53 -1.32
N GLY A 123 -5.30 -3.21 -1.18
CA GLY A 123 -5.74 -2.20 -0.22
C GLY A 123 -5.52 -2.63 1.24
N ARG A 124 -5.55 -3.92 1.57
CA ARG A 124 -5.30 -4.43 2.94
C ARG A 124 -3.81 -4.30 3.27
N THR A 125 -2.93 -4.77 2.40
CA THR A 125 -1.48 -4.69 2.61
C THR A 125 -0.97 -3.24 2.59
N ALA A 126 -1.55 -2.35 1.76
CA ALA A 126 -1.23 -0.91 1.80
C ALA A 126 -1.53 -0.26 3.17
N ARG A 127 -2.61 -0.70 3.82
CA ARG A 127 -2.97 -0.20 5.16
C ARG A 127 -2.10 -0.79 6.27
N ILE A 128 -1.66 -2.05 6.11
CA ILE A 128 -0.66 -2.64 7.00
C ILE A 128 0.64 -1.85 6.92
N TRP A 129 1.10 -1.49 5.71
CA TRP A 129 2.26 -0.62 5.52
C TRP A 129 2.14 0.72 6.24
N ALA A 130 1.04 1.44 6.04
CA ALA A 130 0.81 2.73 6.70
C ALA A 130 0.82 2.60 8.24
N ASN A 131 0.12 1.60 8.78
CA ASN A 131 0.10 1.37 10.22
C ASN A 131 1.45 0.91 10.77
N PHE A 132 2.21 0.09 10.03
CA PHE A 132 3.54 -0.34 10.43
C PHE A 132 4.47 0.86 10.65
N ILE A 133 4.44 1.82 9.72
CA ILE A 133 5.26 3.04 9.82
C ILE A 133 4.84 3.90 11.01
N ALA A 134 3.53 4.14 11.21
CA ALA A 134 3.05 4.87 12.38
C ALA A 134 3.42 4.19 13.71
N LEU A 135 3.17 2.88 13.82
CA LEU A 135 3.45 2.11 15.04
C LEU A 135 4.95 2.08 15.37
N ARG A 136 5.83 2.08 14.36
CA ARG A 136 7.29 2.18 14.59
C ARG A 136 7.66 3.41 15.41
N TYR A 137 6.94 4.52 15.26
CA TYR A 137 7.16 5.76 16.00
C TYR A 137 6.09 5.99 17.06
N SER A 138 5.50 4.92 17.60
CA SER A 138 4.50 4.99 18.69
C SER A 138 3.31 5.92 18.42
N LEU A 139 2.96 6.11 17.15
CA LEU A 139 1.68 6.67 16.75
C LEU A 139 0.65 5.54 16.67
N PRO A 140 -0.64 5.82 16.92
CA PRO A 140 -1.66 4.79 16.84
C PRO A 140 -1.79 4.23 15.41
N ALA A 141 -2.27 2.99 15.31
CA ALA A 141 -2.77 2.47 14.05
C ALA A 141 -4.05 3.25 13.68
N PHE A 142 -3.96 4.09 12.67
CA PHE A 142 -5.00 5.08 12.36
C PHE A 142 -5.85 4.71 11.12
N VAL A 143 -5.50 3.64 10.40
CA VAL A 143 -6.30 3.13 9.28
C VAL A 143 -6.72 1.68 9.53
N ARG A 144 -8.02 1.43 9.66
CA ARG A 144 -8.55 0.06 9.85
C ARG A 144 -8.25 -0.83 8.65
N VAL A 145 -7.69 -2.03 8.89
CA VAL A 145 -7.41 -3.04 7.85
C VAL A 145 -8.70 -3.75 7.40
N LYS A 146 -9.58 -4.08 8.34
CA LYS A 146 -10.98 -4.51 8.10
C LYS A 146 -11.88 -3.98 9.24
N PRO A 147 -13.14 -3.59 8.96
CA PRO A 147 -13.68 -3.30 7.63
C PRO A 147 -12.89 -2.18 6.95
N ARG A 148 -12.99 -2.07 5.62
CA ARG A 148 -12.45 -0.89 4.91
C ARG A 148 -13.13 0.37 5.46
N PRO A 149 -12.40 1.50 5.63
CA PRO A 149 -13.05 2.76 5.98
C PRO A 149 -14.28 2.98 5.09
N ALA A 150 -15.45 3.12 5.72
CA ALA A 150 -16.74 3.19 5.02
C ALA A 150 -16.88 4.47 4.18
N ASN A 151 -16.04 5.47 4.47
CA ASN A 151 -16.00 6.73 3.76
C ASN A 151 -15.57 6.54 2.28
N GLY A 152 -16.43 6.95 1.36
CA GLY A 152 -16.11 6.98 -0.08
C GLY A 152 -14.87 7.81 -0.43
N ALA A 153 -14.48 8.76 0.43
CA ALA A 153 -13.24 9.52 0.27
C ALA A 153 -11.99 8.63 0.28
N TYR A 154 -11.95 7.58 1.10
CA TYR A 154 -10.83 6.64 1.09
C TYR A 154 -10.69 5.92 -0.25
N VAL A 155 -11.83 5.49 -0.81
CA VAL A 155 -11.86 4.81 -2.11
C VAL A 155 -11.36 5.74 -3.21
N ARG A 156 -11.83 7.00 -3.21
CA ARG A 156 -11.40 8.01 -4.18
C ARG A 156 -9.92 8.33 -4.06
N ALA A 157 -9.42 8.53 -2.84
CA ALA A 157 -8.01 8.83 -2.58
C ALA A 157 -7.09 7.67 -2.99
N ALA A 158 -7.43 6.43 -2.63
CA ALA A 158 -6.66 5.26 -3.04
C ALA A 158 -6.70 5.07 -4.57
N LYS A 159 -7.86 5.28 -5.20
CA LYS A 159 -7.99 5.23 -6.67
C LYS A 159 -7.16 6.32 -7.37
N ALA A 160 -7.05 7.52 -6.78
CA ALA A 160 -6.23 8.60 -7.33
C ALA A 160 -4.73 8.21 -7.37
N SER A 161 -4.26 7.45 -6.38
CA SER A 161 -2.89 6.92 -6.35
C SER A 161 -2.59 5.87 -7.42
N MET A 162 -3.61 5.29 -8.05
CA MET A 162 -3.41 4.41 -9.19
C MET A 162 -3.26 5.21 -10.48
N GLY A 163 -2.49 4.64 -11.41
CA GLY A 163 -2.27 5.21 -12.73
C GLY A 163 -3.01 4.48 -13.84
N ARG A 164 -2.53 4.71 -15.06
CA ARG A 164 -2.93 4.00 -16.27
C ARG A 164 -1.67 3.83 -17.16
N PRO A 165 -1.58 2.76 -17.98
CA PRO A 165 -0.52 2.65 -18.96
C PRO A 165 -0.48 3.87 -19.90
N PRO A 166 0.69 4.21 -20.47
CA PRO A 166 1.96 3.49 -20.32
C PRO A 166 2.76 3.87 -19.05
N ASN A 167 2.46 5.00 -18.41
CA ASN A 167 3.36 5.58 -17.40
C ASN A 167 2.98 5.26 -15.96
N PHE A 168 1.76 4.77 -15.72
CA PHE A 168 1.25 4.40 -14.39
C PHE A 168 1.38 5.50 -13.32
N VAL A 169 1.37 6.77 -13.73
CA VAL A 169 1.46 7.91 -12.81
C VAL A 169 0.18 8.03 -12.01
N GLY A 170 0.32 8.08 -10.69
CA GLY A 170 -0.77 8.30 -9.74
C GLY A 170 -0.60 9.60 -8.97
N ASP A 171 -1.70 10.10 -8.41
CA ASP A 171 -1.72 11.24 -7.51
C ASP A 171 -1.85 10.76 -6.05
N HIS A 172 -0.84 11.05 -5.24
CA HIS A 172 -0.78 10.69 -3.83
C HIS A 172 -1.26 11.82 -2.90
N GLY A 173 -1.48 13.03 -3.41
CA GLY A 173 -1.96 14.17 -2.62
C GLY A 173 -3.26 13.87 -1.85
N PRO A 174 -4.30 13.32 -2.50
CA PRO A 174 -5.54 12.97 -1.83
C PRO A 174 -5.38 11.95 -0.70
N VAL A 175 -4.49 10.95 -0.87
CA VAL A 175 -4.28 9.94 0.18
C VAL A 175 -3.44 10.51 1.33
N THR A 176 -2.48 11.38 1.06
CA THR A 176 -1.74 12.11 2.09
C THR A 176 -2.65 12.95 2.96
N ALA A 177 -3.50 13.79 2.36
CA ALA A 177 -4.45 14.61 3.11
C ALA A 177 -5.42 13.76 3.93
N LEU A 178 -5.90 12.65 3.37
CA LEU A 178 -6.81 11.76 4.06
C LEU A 178 -6.14 11.05 5.25
N LEU A 179 -4.93 10.54 5.09
CA LEU A 179 -4.21 9.85 6.16
C LEU A 179 -3.81 10.79 7.29
N ALA A 180 -3.43 12.03 6.97
CA ALA A 180 -3.18 13.07 7.97
C ALA A 180 -4.43 13.34 8.81
N ARG A 181 -5.58 13.48 8.16
CA ARG A 181 -6.86 13.65 8.85
C ARG A 181 -7.23 12.45 9.71
N MET A 182 -7.08 11.23 9.20
CA MET A 182 -7.37 10.00 9.96
C MET A 182 -6.47 9.87 11.20
N LEU A 183 -5.20 10.24 11.10
CA LEU A 183 -4.32 10.28 12.28
C LEU A 183 -4.80 11.34 13.27
N ALA A 184 -5.08 12.56 12.83
CA ALA A 184 -5.57 13.63 13.71
C ALA A 184 -6.86 13.22 14.47
N GLU A 185 -7.81 12.60 13.77
CA GLU A 185 -9.03 12.05 14.37
C GLU A 185 -8.72 10.96 15.41
N SER A 186 -7.74 10.10 15.15
CA SER A 186 -7.33 9.05 16.10
C SER A 186 -6.57 9.56 17.33
N LEU A 187 -6.02 10.77 17.28
CA LEU A 187 -5.34 11.40 18.40
C LEU A 187 -6.26 12.26 19.26
N ALA A 188 -7.43 12.63 18.74
CA ALA A 188 -8.43 13.44 19.42
C ALA A 188 -9.47 12.62 20.21
N GLY A 189 -9.56 11.31 19.96
CA GLY A 189 -10.40 10.36 20.70
C GLY A 189 -9.60 9.56 21.71
#